data_AF-A0A8H5FBQ8-F1
#
_entry.id   AF-A0A8H5FBQ8-F1
#
_cell.length_a   1.000
_cell.length_b   1.000
_cell.length_c   1.000
_cell.angle_alpha   90.00
_cell.angle_beta   90.00
_cell.angle_gamma   90.00
#
_symmetry.space_group_name_H-M   'P 1'
#
loop_
_entity.id
_entity.type
_entity.pdbx_description
1 polymer ?
#
loop_
_entity_poly.entity_id
_entity_poly.type
_entity_poly.pdbx_seq_one_letter_code
_entity_poly.pdbx_strand_id
1 'polypeptide(L)'
;MAEIVSPPPPLSGPMDGVADASGLPIAAPAPIAPPPVDEYSCETLYIQNLNEKIKPEVMKASLRGLFKVYGEVLDVVAHKNLRMRGQAFVSFKSADIAKNAMKEVQRFPLYSKPMQISFARTRSDAVVKVVDANHYPEHKAARDEHKKTTRYTNPLKSKFKAKRLASEVDGAAAAPAPKRPNVQMPDEYLPPNKILFLQNLPESVTKDQLMALFSQYPNLHEVRLIPTKKDIAFVEFADEGSAGVAKDALHNYKLDGENKIKITFARK
;
A
#
# COMPACT_ATOMS: atom_id res chain seq x y z
N MET A 1 -21.80 -80.35 -67.30
CA MET A 1 -21.21 -80.15 -68.65
C MET A 1 -19.83 -79.56 -68.46
N ALA A 2 -18.82 -79.99 -69.22
CA ALA A 2 -17.42 -79.68 -68.98
C ALA A 2 -16.72 -79.23 -70.26
N GLU A 3 -16.07 -78.07 -70.20
CA GLU A 3 -15.10 -77.48 -71.16
C GLU A 3 -14.30 -76.43 -70.36
N ILE A 4 -13.03 -76.06 -70.63
CA ILE A 4 -11.94 -76.60 -71.48
C ILE A 4 -10.60 -76.20 -70.82
N VAL A 5 -9.50 -76.81 -71.25
CA VAL A 5 -8.12 -76.64 -70.72
C VAL A 5 -7.22 -75.84 -71.68
N SER A 6 -6.21 -75.13 -71.13
CA SER A 6 -4.90 -74.74 -71.72
C SER A 6 -4.58 -73.30 -72.23
N PRO A 7 -3.27 -72.88 -72.25
CA PRO A 7 -2.73 -71.49 -72.38
C PRO A 7 -1.85 -71.34 -73.68
N PRO A 8 -0.77 -70.50 -73.88
CA PRO A 8 -0.02 -69.55 -73.01
C PRO A 8 0.32 -68.11 -73.60
N PRO A 9 1.57 -67.62 -73.90
CA PRO A 9 1.97 -66.20 -73.63
C PRO A 9 2.70 -65.49 -74.83
N PRO A 10 3.83 -64.75 -74.66
CA PRO A 10 4.06 -63.36 -74.20
C PRO A 10 4.64 -62.43 -75.31
N LEU A 11 5.03 -61.17 -74.98
CA LEU A 11 6.10 -60.32 -75.59
C LEU A 11 6.11 -58.98 -74.78
N SER A 12 7.05 -58.65 -73.88
CA SER A 12 8.46 -58.22 -74.04
C SER A 12 8.68 -56.82 -74.64
N GLY A 13 9.13 -55.86 -73.82
CA GLY A 13 9.60 -54.51 -74.19
C GLY A 13 10.33 -53.85 -73.00
N PRO A 14 11.60 -53.36 -73.12
CA PRO A 14 12.45 -53.02 -71.97
C PRO A 14 12.87 -51.53 -71.84
N MET A 15 13.42 -51.17 -70.65
CA MET A 15 14.36 -50.05 -70.34
C MET A 15 13.89 -48.61 -70.69
N ASP A 16 14.23 -47.52 -70.00
CA ASP A 16 15.11 -47.16 -68.87
C ASP A 16 14.27 -46.33 -67.84
N GLY A 17 14.58 -46.08 -66.57
CA GLY A 17 15.86 -46.01 -65.87
C GLY A 17 16.18 -44.57 -65.43
N VAL A 18 15.65 -44.11 -64.28
CA VAL A 18 16.26 -43.11 -63.36
C VAL A 18 15.65 -43.33 -61.97
N ALA A 19 16.50 -43.40 -60.94
CA ALA A 19 16.07 -43.40 -59.54
C ALA A 19 16.13 -41.97 -58.97
N ASP A 20 15.20 -41.63 -58.09
CA ASP A 20 15.46 -40.69 -57.00
C ASP A 20 14.78 -41.17 -55.71
N ALA A 21 15.42 -40.92 -54.57
CA ALA A 21 15.10 -41.54 -53.30
C ALA A 21 14.76 -40.49 -52.24
N SER A 22 13.49 -40.43 -51.83
CA SER A 22 13.12 -39.81 -50.56
C SER A 22 11.78 -40.31 -50.04
N GLY A 23 11.82 -41.36 -49.21
CA GLY A 23 10.72 -41.64 -48.29
C GLY A 23 10.70 -40.58 -47.19
N LEU A 24 9.80 -39.61 -47.30
CA LEU A 24 9.56 -38.65 -46.23
C LEU A 24 8.68 -39.30 -45.14
N PRO A 25 9.14 -39.41 -43.88
CA PRO A 25 8.26 -39.81 -42.80
C PRO A 25 7.20 -38.73 -42.58
N ILE A 26 5.95 -39.14 -42.37
CA ILE A 26 4.86 -38.24 -41.97
C ILE A 26 5.21 -37.67 -40.60
N ALA A 27 5.73 -36.45 -40.58
CA ALA A 27 6.00 -35.73 -39.35
C ALA A 27 4.68 -35.48 -38.62
N ALA A 28 4.56 -36.01 -37.40
CA ALA A 28 3.46 -35.66 -36.51
C ALA A 28 3.42 -34.12 -36.35
N PRO A 29 2.23 -33.49 -36.30
CA PRO A 29 2.15 -32.05 -36.10
C PRO A 29 2.80 -31.71 -34.76
N ALA A 30 3.90 -30.95 -34.81
CA ALA A 30 4.55 -30.43 -33.64
C ALA A 30 3.51 -29.64 -32.80
N PRO A 31 3.58 -29.69 -31.46
CA PRO A 31 2.68 -28.89 -30.63
C PRO A 31 2.86 -27.42 -31.01
N ILE A 32 1.81 -26.83 -31.59
CA ILE A 32 1.75 -25.41 -31.91
C ILE A 32 2.02 -24.68 -30.60
N ALA A 33 3.20 -24.07 -30.48
CA ALA A 33 3.51 -23.22 -29.35
C ALA A 33 2.40 -22.17 -29.27
N PRO A 34 1.80 -21.92 -28.09
CA PRO A 34 0.78 -20.89 -27.98
C PRO A 34 1.35 -19.58 -28.53
N PRO A 35 0.58 -18.82 -29.33
CA PRO A 35 1.07 -17.57 -29.90
C PRO A 35 1.63 -16.70 -28.77
N PRO A 36 2.72 -15.95 -29.01
CA PRO A 36 3.34 -15.14 -27.97
C PRO A 36 2.27 -14.25 -27.35
N VAL A 37 1.99 -14.48 -26.07
CA VAL A 37 0.87 -13.86 -25.35
C VAL A 37 0.88 -12.36 -25.60
N ASP A 38 -0.16 -11.86 -26.25
CA ASP A 38 -0.28 -10.44 -26.58
C ASP A 38 0.05 -9.62 -25.34
N GLU A 39 1.06 -8.74 -25.45
CA GLU A 39 1.41 -7.81 -24.38
C GLU A 39 0.13 -7.08 -23.99
N TYR A 40 -0.40 -7.32 -22.78
CA TYR A 40 -1.67 -6.77 -22.32
C TYR A 40 -1.60 -5.23 -22.29
N SER A 41 -1.95 -4.64 -23.43
CA SER A 41 -1.65 -3.26 -23.80
C SER A 41 -2.73 -2.34 -23.25
N CYS A 42 -2.65 -2.00 -21.97
CA CYS A 42 -3.63 -1.10 -21.36
C CYS A 42 -3.13 0.35 -21.34
N GLU A 43 -4.05 1.27 -21.59
CA GLU A 43 -3.84 2.72 -21.54
C GLU A 43 -3.62 3.21 -20.09
N THR A 44 -3.98 2.38 -19.11
CA THR A 44 -3.74 2.62 -17.68
C THR A 44 -2.54 1.81 -17.18
N LEU A 45 -1.58 2.51 -16.57
CA LEU A 45 -0.48 1.92 -15.80
C LEU A 45 -0.84 1.81 -14.32
N TYR A 46 -0.54 0.65 -13.73
CA TYR A 46 -0.58 0.39 -12.30
C TYR A 46 0.83 0.54 -11.73
N ILE A 47 0.96 1.37 -10.69
CA ILE A 47 2.23 1.74 -10.06
C ILE A 47 2.24 1.26 -8.61
N GLN A 48 3.32 0.60 -8.22
CA GLN A 48 3.56 -0.01 -6.91
C GLN A 48 4.84 0.54 -6.28
N ASN A 49 5.05 0.17 -5.01
CA ASN A 49 6.21 0.52 -4.19
C ASN A 49 6.41 2.03 -3.92
N LEU A 50 5.37 2.85 -4.09
CA LEU A 50 5.44 4.29 -3.78
C LEU A 50 5.67 4.56 -2.28
N ASN A 51 6.09 5.78 -1.94
CA ASN A 51 6.33 6.18 -0.56
C ASN A 51 5.02 6.58 0.15
N GLU A 52 4.60 5.78 1.13
CA GLU A 52 3.34 5.96 1.88
C GLU A 52 3.30 7.19 2.80
N LYS A 53 4.45 7.78 3.13
CA LYS A 53 4.53 8.95 4.03
C LYS A 53 3.98 10.23 3.37
N ILE A 54 4.02 10.29 2.03
CA ILE A 54 3.64 11.47 1.25
C ILE A 54 2.11 11.59 1.17
N LYS A 55 1.59 12.83 1.19
CA LYS A 55 0.15 13.11 1.03
C LYS A 55 -0.30 12.70 -0.38
N PRO A 56 -1.51 12.12 -0.55
CA PRO A 56 -1.95 11.58 -1.84
C PRO A 56 -2.08 12.65 -2.93
N GLU A 57 -2.44 13.89 -2.59
CA GLU A 57 -2.52 15.01 -3.53
C GLU A 57 -1.15 15.38 -4.11
N VAL A 58 -0.13 15.49 -3.24
CA VAL A 58 1.26 15.72 -3.65
C VAL A 58 1.76 14.57 -4.52
N MET A 59 1.49 13.32 -4.13
CA MET A 59 1.83 12.13 -4.92
C MET A 59 1.19 12.16 -6.31
N LYS A 60 -0.10 12.51 -6.42
CA LYS A 60 -0.80 12.68 -7.71
C LYS A 60 -0.16 13.77 -8.56
N ALA A 61 0.16 14.92 -7.98
CA ALA A 61 0.80 16.03 -8.69
C ALA A 61 2.19 15.64 -9.22
N SER A 62 3.01 14.96 -8.41
CA SER A 62 4.33 14.47 -8.84
C SER A 62 4.25 13.42 -9.94
N LEU A 63 3.34 12.43 -9.81
CA LEU A 63 3.14 11.43 -10.85
C LEU A 63 2.64 12.07 -12.15
N ARG A 64 1.67 12.99 -12.08
CA ARG A 64 1.18 13.72 -13.26
C ARG A 64 2.29 14.55 -13.91
N GLY A 65 3.15 15.20 -13.11
CA GLY A 65 4.31 15.95 -13.62
C GLY A 65 5.34 15.06 -14.32
N LEU A 66 5.71 13.94 -13.70
CA LEU A 66 6.67 12.97 -14.25
C LEU A 66 6.16 12.34 -15.56
N PHE A 67 4.90 11.90 -15.59
CA PHE A 67 4.34 11.21 -16.75
C PHE A 67 3.90 12.14 -17.90
N LYS A 68 3.79 13.46 -17.65
CA LYS A 68 3.45 14.46 -18.69
C LYS A 68 4.49 14.52 -19.83
N VAL A 69 5.74 14.13 -19.56
CA VAL A 69 6.82 14.11 -20.58
C VAL A 69 6.50 13.13 -21.72
N TYR A 70 5.81 12.03 -21.41
CA TYR A 70 5.48 10.99 -22.39
C TYR A 70 4.18 11.28 -23.17
N GLY A 71 3.27 12.07 -22.59
CA GLY A 71 2.03 12.46 -23.26
C GLY A 71 0.93 12.93 -22.31
N GLU A 72 -0.28 13.01 -22.86
CA GLU A 72 -1.46 13.51 -22.15
C GLU A 72 -1.96 12.50 -21.10
N VAL A 73 -1.82 12.87 -19.82
CA VAL A 73 -2.34 12.11 -18.67
C VAL A 73 -3.78 12.55 -18.37
N LEU A 74 -4.73 11.63 -18.55
CA LEU A 74 -6.16 11.85 -18.33
C LEU A 74 -6.51 11.94 -16.84
N ASP A 75 -6.07 10.96 -16.03
CA ASP A 75 -6.34 10.91 -14.58
C ASP A 75 -5.24 10.16 -13.81
N VAL A 76 -5.07 10.51 -12.53
CA VAL A 76 -4.16 9.87 -11.58
C VAL A 76 -4.90 9.53 -10.28
N VAL A 77 -5.13 8.23 -10.08
CA VAL A 77 -5.84 7.69 -8.91
C VAL A 77 -4.83 7.16 -7.90
N ALA A 78 -4.81 7.76 -6.71
CA ALA A 78 -4.00 7.32 -5.56
C ALA A 78 -4.78 7.54 -4.26
N HIS A 79 -4.65 6.63 -3.30
CA HIS A 79 -5.40 6.65 -2.03
C HIS A 79 -4.51 6.22 -0.85
N LYS A 80 -4.83 6.70 0.37
CA LYS A 80 -4.11 6.34 1.60
C LYS A 80 -4.70 5.13 2.34
N ASN A 81 -5.76 4.52 1.82
CA ASN A 81 -6.43 3.37 2.44
C ASN A 81 -5.48 2.18 2.55
N LEU A 82 -5.57 1.36 3.60
CA LEU A 82 -4.64 0.24 3.85
C LEU A 82 -4.46 -0.72 2.65
N ARG A 83 -5.52 -0.92 1.84
CA ARG A 83 -5.47 -1.75 0.62
C ARG A 83 -4.78 -1.09 -0.59
N MET A 84 -4.73 0.24 -0.62
CA MET A 84 -4.34 1.06 -1.80
C MET A 84 -3.14 1.99 -1.53
N ARG A 85 -2.64 2.07 -0.30
CA ARG A 85 -1.46 2.87 0.05
C ARG A 85 -0.23 2.31 -0.65
N GLY A 86 0.69 3.18 -1.04
CA GLY A 86 1.88 2.81 -1.83
C GLY A 86 1.57 2.38 -3.28
N GLN A 87 0.32 2.52 -3.71
CA GLN A 87 -0.15 2.18 -5.06
C GLN A 87 -0.80 3.40 -5.74
N ALA A 88 -0.70 3.46 -7.06
CA ALA A 88 -1.39 4.44 -7.89
C ALA A 88 -1.78 3.85 -9.25
N PHE A 89 -2.71 4.51 -9.94
CA PHE A 89 -3.05 4.25 -11.34
C PHE A 89 -2.90 5.56 -12.12
N VAL A 90 -2.23 5.50 -13.27
CA VAL A 90 -2.03 6.62 -14.19
C VAL A 90 -2.66 6.24 -15.52
N SER A 91 -3.61 7.04 -16.02
CA SER A 91 -4.34 6.75 -17.25
C SER A 91 -3.91 7.70 -18.36
N PHE A 92 -3.49 7.16 -19.50
CA PHE A 92 -3.14 7.90 -20.72
C PHE A 92 -4.25 7.84 -21.76
N LYS A 93 -4.11 8.64 -22.81
CA LYS A 93 -4.99 8.63 -23.98
C LYS A 93 -4.71 7.51 -24.99
N SER A 94 -3.48 6.99 -25.04
CA SER A 94 -3.06 5.89 -25.93
C SER A 94 -2.25 4.84 -25.16
N ALA A 95 -2.39 3.57 -25.56
CA ALA A 95 -1.63 2.45 -25.04
C ALA A 95 -0.14 2.51 -25.41
N ASP A 96 0.25 3.15 -26.51
CA ASP A 96 1.64 3.25 -26.95
C ASP A 96 2.44 4.21 -26.06
N ILE A 97 1.80 5.29 -25.63
CA ILE A 97 2.34 6.23 -24.62
C ILE A 97 2.54 5.48 -23.30
N ALA A 98 1.56 4.67 -22.89
CA ALA A 98 1.67 3.85 -21.68
C ALA A 98 2.80 2.81 -21.78
N LYS A 99 2.98 2.15 -22.95
CA LYS A 99 4.11 1.26 -23.24
C LYS A 99 5.46 1.97 -23.09
N ASN A 100 5.63 3.15 -23.69
CA ASN A 100 6.91 3.85 -23.64
C ASN A 100 7.21 4.37 -22.22
N ALA A 101 6.23 5.01 -21.58
CA ALA A 101 6.32 5.46 -20.19
C ALA A 101 6.62 4.31 -19.20
N MET A 102 6.05 3.11 -19.45
CA MET A 102 6.36 1.93 -18.63
C MET A 102 7.82 1.49 -18.80
N LYS A 103 8.37 1.51 -20.03
CA LYS A 103 9.76 1.08 -20.30
C LYS A 103 10.78 2.03 -19.68
N GLU A 104 10.61 3.34 -19.86
CA GLU A 104 11.58 4.34 -19.40
C GLU A 104 11.50 4.65 -17.90
N VAL A 105 10.29 4.70 -17.30
CA VAL A 105 10.12 5.09 -15.89
C VAL A 105 10.19 3.86 -14.94
N GLN A 106 10.46 2.66 -15.46
CA GLN A 106 10.55 1.45 -14.66
C GLN A 106 11.68 1.57 -13.61
N ARG A 107 11.36 1.30 -12.34
CA ARG A 107 12.30 1.44 -11.20
C ARG A 107 12.76 2.88 -10.91
N PHE A 108 12.19 3.90 -11.54
CA PHE A 108 12.57 5.30 -11.29
C PHE A 108 12.46 5.65 -9.78
N PRO A 109 13.50 6.23 -9.16
CA PRO A 109 13.49 6.55 -7.74
C PRO A 109 12.66 7.81 -7.46
N LEU A 110 11.45 7.62 -6.92
CA LEU A 110 10.56 8.71 -6.50
C LEU A 110 10.42 8.72 -4.98
N TYR A 111 10.71 9.86 -4.34
CA TYR A 111 10.70 10.01 -2.88
C TYR A 111 11.49 8.90 -2.16
N SER A 112 12.71 8.66 -2.63
CA SER A 112 13.66 7.65 -2.12
C SER A 112 13.22 6.20 -2.24
N LYS A 113 12.23 5.88 -3.08
CA LYS A 113 11.81 4.49 -3.39
C LYS A 113 11.74 4.27 -4.91
N PRO A 114 12.31 3.17 -5.45
CA PRO A 114 12.15 2.83 -6.86
C PRO A 114 10.72 2.34 -7.12
N MET A 115 9.97 3.06 -7.97
CA MET A 115 8.60 2.67 -8.30
C MET A 115 8.56 1.45 -9.23
N GLN A 116 7.56 0.61 -9.11
CA GLN A 116 7.37 -0.55 -10.00
C GLN A 116 6.09 -0.34 -10.83
N ILE A 117 6.22 -0.40 -12.14
CA ILE A 117 5.14 -0.13 -13.10
C ILE A 117 4.74 -1.44 -13.79
N SER A 118 3.45 -1.60 -14.03
CA SER A 118 2.86 -2.70 -14.80
C SER A 118 1.58 -2.21 -15.48
N PHE A 119 1.08 -2.92 -16.49
CA PHE A 119 -0.25 -2.61 -17.03
C PHE A 119 -1.36 -2.90 -16.00
N ALA A 120 -2.39 -2.07 -15.98
CA ALA A 120 -3.57 -2.31 -15.17
C ALA A 120 -4.39 -3.48 -15.74
N ARG A 121 -5.01 -4.29 -14.87
CA ARG A 121 -5.85 -5.44 -15.27
C ARG A 121 -7.20 -5.05 -15.87
N THR A 122 -7.57 -3.78 -15.80
CA THR A 122 -8.89 -3.27 -16.21
C THR A 122 -8.70 -1.82 -16.64
N ARG A 123 -9.39 -1.40 -17.71
CA ARG A 123 -9.37 -0.01 -18.17
C ARG A 123 -9.93 0.94 -17.11
N SER A 124 -9.36 2.14 -17.04
CA SER A 124 -9.87 3.19 -16.14
C SER A 124 -11.14 3.84 -16.70
N ASP A 125 -12.06 4.21 -15.82
CA ASP A 125 -13.23 5.06 -16.11
C ASP A 125 -12.90 6.27 -17.00
N ALA A 126 -11.76 6.93 -16.76
CA ALA A 126 -11.32 8.10 -17.53
C ALA A 126 -11.01 7.76 -19.00
N VAL A 127 -10.45 6.57 -19.27
CA VAL A 127 -10.17 6.09 -20.63
C VAL A 127 -11.48 5.71 -21.31
N VAL A 128 -12.32 4.91 -20.63
CA VAL A 128 -13.64 4.49 -21.15
C VAL A 128 -14.52 5.70 -21.48
N LYS A 129 -14.49 6.75 -20.65
CA LYS A 129 -15.25 7.99 -20.92
C LYS A 129 -14.81 8.71 -22.20
N VAL A 130 -13.54 8.60 -22.59
CA VAL A 130 -12.96 9.27 -23.77
C VAL A 130 -13.11 8.41 -25.03
N VAL A 131 -12.94 7.10 -24.93
CA VAL A 131 -13.03 6.15 -26.06
C VAL A 131 -14.48 5.75 -26.34
N ASP A 132 -15.21 5.34 -25.30
CA ASP A 132 -16.53 4.69 -25.36
C ASP A 132 -17.53 5.41 -24.44
N ALA A 133 -17.80 6.69 -24.71
CA ALA A 133 -18.69 7.52 -23.89
C ALA A 133 -20.09 6.88 -23.68
N ASN A 134 -20.57 6.10 -24.65
CA ASN A 134 -21.86 5.39 -24.58
C ASN A 134 -21.86 4.21 -23.60
N HIS A 135 -20.74 3.49 -23.46
CA HIS A 135 -20.62 2.32 -22.56
C HIS A 135 -20.08 2.68 -21.16
N TYR A 136 -19.67 3.93 -20.96
CA TYR A 136 -19.29 4.48 -19.65
C TYR A 136 -20.28 4.18 -18.49
N PRO A 137 -21.61 4.36 -18.62
CA PRO A 137 -22.55 4.06 -17.53
C PRO A 137 -22.54 2.58 -17.12
N GLU A 138 -22.45 1.66 -18.08
CA GLU A 138 -22.40 0.22 -17.84
C GLU A 138 -21.08 -0.20 -17.17
N HIS A 139 -19.95 0.26 -17.69
CA HIS A 139 -18.63 0.01 -17.08
C HIS A 139 -18.58 0.53 -15.63
N LYS A 140 -19.14 1.72 -15.38
CA LYS A 140 -19.24 2.29 -14.03
C LYS A 140 -20.15 1.45 -13.13
N ALA A 141 -21.30 1.01 -13.62
CA ALA A 141 -22.24 0.16 -12.88
C ALA A 141 -21.62 -1.19 -12.50
N ALA A 142 -21.02 -1.89 -13.47
CA ALA A 142 -20.31 -3.16 -13.24
C ALA A 142 -19.16 -3.00 -12.24
N ARG A 143 -18.41 -1.90 -12.30
CA ARG A 143 -17.34 -1.62 -11.33
C ARG A 143 -17.88 -1.32 -9.92
N ASP A 144 -18.97 -0.56 -9.80
CA ASP A 144 -19.60 -0.30 -8.50
C ASP A 144 -20.29 -1.55 -7.91
N GLU A 145 -20.81 -2.46 -8.74
CA GLU A 145 -21.26 -3.79 -8.33
C GLU A 145 -20.10 -4.69 -7.88
N HIS A 146 -19.03 -4.80 -8.67
CA HIS A 146 -17.82 -5.52 -8.29
C HIS A 146 -17.25 -5.00 -6.96
N LYS A 147 -17.32 -3.69 -6.73
CA LYS A 147 -16.96 -3.03 -5.47
C LYS A 147 -17.95 -3.28 -4.33
N LYS A 148 -19.24 -3.52 -4.60
CA LYS A 148 -20.23 -3.97 -3.59
C LYS A 148 -19.94 -5.42 -3.18
N THR A 149 -19.80 -6.36 -4.12
CA THR A 149 -19.51 -7.77 -3.80
C THR A 149 -18.16 -7.90 -3.09
N THR A 150 -17.08 -7.30 -3.60
CA THR A 150 -15.76 -7.32 -2.93
C THR A 150 -15.69 -6.56 -1.60
N ARG A 151 -16.69 -5.72 -1.27
CA ARG A 151 -16.84 -5.15 0.08
C ARG A 151 -17.50 -6.11 1.07
N TYR A 152 -18.32 -7.04 0.58
CA TYR A 152 -19.02 -8.05 1.38
C TYR A 152 -18.16 -9.31 1.56
N THR A 153 -17.56 -9.81 0.48
CA THR A 153 -16.74 -11.04 0.46
C THR A 153 -15.33 -10.88 1.06
N ASN A 154 -14.91 -9.65 1.41
CA ASN A 154 -13.57 -9.42 1.93
C ASN A 154 -13.35 -10.12 3.28
N PRO A 155 -12.46 -11.12 3.38
CA PRO A 155 -12.29 -11.93 4.59
C PRO A 155 -11.76 -11.11 5.77
N LEU A 156 -11.04 -10.00 5.52
CA LEU A 156 -10.61 -9.09 6.59
C LEU A 156 -11.81 -8.42 7.25
N LYS A 157 -12.78 -7.92 6.45
CA LYS A 157 -14.02 -7.33 6.98
C LYS A 157 -14.88 -8.38 7.67
N SER A 158 -14.97 -9.59 7.14
CA SER A 158 -15.67 -10.69 7.81
C SER A 158 -15.06 -11.00 9.17
N LYS A 159 -13.73 -11.13 9.28
CA LYS A 159 -13.01 -11.31 10.55
C LYS A 159 -13.24 -10.15 11.53
N PHE A 160 -13.21 -8.89 11.07
CA PHE A 160 -13.55 -7.74 11.92
C PHE A 160 -15.02 -7.74 12.38
N LYS A 161 -15.97 -8.11 11.51
CA LYS A 161 -17.39 -8.20 11.87
C LYS A 161 -17.64 -9.35 12.86
N ALA A 162 -17.07 -10.53 12.62
CA ALA A 162 -17.15 -11.69 13.50
C ALA A 162 -16.54 -11.38 14.89
N LYS A 163 -15.37 -10.71 14.93
CA LYS A 163 -14.77 -10.26 16.20
C LYS A 163 -15.65 -9.26 16.95
N ARG A 164 -16.36 -8.36 16.24
CA ARG A 164 -17.32 -7.43 16.86
C ARG A 164 -18.58 -8.15 17.36
N LEU A 165 -19.09 -9.12 16.61
CA LEU A 165 -20.28 -9.90 16.98
C LEU A 165 -19.98 -10.79 18.20
N ALA A 166 -18.81 -11.42 18.24
CA ALA A 166 -18.36 -12.20 19.39
C ALA A 166 -18.30 -11.35 20.68
N SER A 167 -17.79 -10.11 20.61
CA SER A 167 -17.81 -9.17 21.74
C SER A 167 -19.20 -8.62 22.10
N GLU A 168 -20.21 -8.82 21.25
CA GLU A 168 -21.60 -8.34 21.45
C GLU A 168 -22.48 -9.46 22.04
N VAL A 169 -22.15 -10.73 21.77
CA VAL A 169 -22.82 -11.93 22.32
C VAL A 169 -22.35 -12.28 23.74
N ASP A 170 -21.12 -11.92 24.11
CA ASP A 170 -20.52 -12.22 25.43
C ASP A 170 -21.08 -11.37 26.61
N GLY A 171 -22.21 -10.69 26.41
CA GLY A 171 -22.94 -9.99 27.49
C GLY A 171 -22.25 -8.75 28.07
N ALA A 172 -21.09 -8.34 27.54
CA ALA A 172 -20.45 -7.08 27.92
C ALA A 172 -21.31 -5.88 27.47
N ALA A 173 -21.96 -5.23 28.43
CA ALA A 173 -22.76 -4.03 28.20
C ALA A 173 -21.99 -2.98 27.39
N ALA A 174 -22.71 -2.21 26.56
CA ALA A 174 -22.14 -1.26 25.60
C ALA A 174 -21.35 -0.12 26.27
N ALA A 175 -20.10 -0.41 26.64
CA ALA A 175 -19.13 0.61 27.02
C ALA A 175 -18.89 1.55 25.83
N PRO A 176 -18.72 2.86 26.07
CA PRO A 176 -18.44 3.81 24.99
C PRO A 176 -17.20 3.35 24.23
N ALA A 177 -17.27 3.46 22.89
CA ALA A 177 -16.30 2.89 21.95
C ALA A 177 -14.86 3.00 22.47
N PRO A 178 -14.06 1.91 22.42
CA PRO A 178 -12.71 1.94 22.94
C PRO A 178 -11.95 3.05 22.23
N LYS A 179 -11.72 4.16 22.95
CA LYS A 179 -10.67 5.12 22.63
C LYS A 179 -9.45 4.26 22.32
N ARG A 180 -8.86 4.45 21.13
CA ARG A 180 -7.73 3.66 20.61
C ARG A 180 -6.89 3.22 21.81
N PRO A 181 -6.69 1.91 22.05
CA PRO A 181 -6.07 1.44 23.28
C PRO A 181 -4.88 2.33 23.51
N ASN A 182 -4.89 3.09 24.62
CA ASN A 182 -3.83 4.03 24.86
C ASN A 182 -2.60 3.15 24.95
N VAL A 183 -1.78 3.18 23.90
CA VAL A 183 -0.55 2.42 23.89
C VAL A 183 0.31 3.20 24.86
N GLN A 184 0.19 2.86 26.14
CA GLN A 184 1.33 2.75 27.03
C GLN A 184 2.30 1.79 26.30
N MET A 185 3.00 2.35 25.30
CA MET A 185 4.44 2.19 25.20
C MET A 185 4.90 2.31 26.65
N PRO A 186 5.52 1.28 27.24
CA PRO A 186 6.11 1.42 28.57
C PRO A 186 6.93 2.71 28.54
N ASP A 187 6.69 3.62 29.48
CA ASP A 187 7.13 5.02 29.32
C ASP A 187 8.67 5.15 29.23
N GLU A 188 9.37 4.07 29.57
CA GLU A 188 10.78 3.72 29.35
C GLU A 188 11.25 3.73 27.88
N TYR A 189 10.34 3.56 26.91
CA TYR A 189 10.62 3.55 25.45
C TYR A 189 10.11 4.80 24.71
N LEU A 190 9.76 5.87 25.42
CA LEU A 190 9.46 7.14 24.77
C LEU A 190 10.76 7.76 24.24
N PRO A 191 10.86 8.11 22.95
CA PRO A 191 12.05 8.75 22.40
C PRO A 191 12.42 9.99 23.21
N PRO A 192 13.72 10.29 23.39
CA PRO A 192 14.18 11.52 24.03
C PRO A 192 13.47 12.74 23.43
N ASN A 193 13.06 13.65 24.31
CA ASN A 193 12.36 14.86 23.95
C ASN A 193 12.73 15.95 24.95
N LYS A 194 12.91 17.17 24.45
CA LYS A 194 13.18 18.35 25.28
C LYS A 194 12.01 18.74 26.18
N ILE A 195 10.81 18.21 25.93
CA ILE A 195 9.63 18.40 26.79
C ILE A 195 9.42 17.16 27.66
N LEU A 196 9.33 17.37 28.97
CA LEU A 196 8.95 16.39 29.97
C LEU A 196 7.46 16.53 30.31
N PHE A 197 6.80 15.38 30.46
CA PHE A 197 5.42 15.23 30.92
C PHE A 197 5.42 14.67 32.34
N LEU A 198 4.91 15.47 33.28
CA LEU A 198 4.75 15.13 34.68
C LEU A 198 3.33 14.61 34.91
N GLN A 199 3.23 13.52 35.65
CA GLN A 199 1.99 12.87 36.09
C GLN A 199 2.03 12.66 37.60
N ASN A 200 0.85 12.49 38.21
CA ASN A 200 0.69 12.25 39.65
C ASN A 200 1.20 13.43 40.51
N LEU A 201 0.94 14.66 40.07
CA LEU A 201 1.20 15.85 40.86
C LEU A 201 0.11 16.04 41.94
N PRO A 202 0.48 16.38 43.19
CA PRO A 202 -0.46 16.81 44.22
C PRO A 202 -1.16 18.12 43.83
N GLU A 203 -2.41 18.30 44.27
CA GLU A 203 -3.18 19.53 44.01
C GLU A 203 -2.59 20.77 44.73
N SER A 204 -1.77 20.56 45.77
CA SER A 204 -1.03 21.58 46.53
C SER A 204 0.14 22.21 45.75
N VAL A 205 0.57 21.60 44.63
CA VAL A 205 1.80 22.01 43.92
C VAL A 205 1.52 23.15 42.94
N THR A 206 2.19 24.28 43.15
CA THR A 206 2.10 25.46 42.27
C THR A 206 3.15 25.44 41.16
N LYS A 207 2.96 26.29 40.14
CA LYS A 207 3.94 26.49 39.07
C LYS A 207 5.32 26.88 39.61
N ASP A 208 5.36 27.71 40.66
CA ASP A 208 6.61 28.25 41.21
C ASP A 208 7.44 27.18 41.93
N GLN A 209 6.79 26.23 42.61
CA GLN A 209 7.46 25.07 43.21
C GLN A 209 8.10 24.17 42.14
N LEU A 210 7.36 23.90 41.05
CA LEU A 210 7.92 23.16 39.90
C LEU A 210 9.05 23.94 39.23
N MET A 211 8.89 25.25 39.06
CA MET A 211 9.95 26.09 38.48
C MET A 211 11.21 26.08 39.35
N ALA A 212 11.10 26.11 40.68
CA ALA A 212 12.23 25.98 41.60
C ALA A 212 12.88 24.58 41.58
N LEU A 213 12.08 23.51 41.47
CA LEU A 213 12.61 22.14 41.42
C LEU A 213 13.30 21.81 40.10
N PHE A 214 12.85 22.39 38.98
CA PHE A 214 13.44 22.15 37.67
C PHE A 214 14.53 23.16 37.29
N SER A 215 14.61 24.33 37.94
CA SER A 215 15.68 25.32 37.70
C SER A 215 17.05 24.90 38.23
N GLN A 216 17.12 23.86 39.09
CA GLN A 216 18.39 23.24 39.48
C GLN A 216 19.09 22.52 38.30
N TYR A 217 18.37 22.25 37.20
CA TYR A 217 18.92 21.70 35.97
C TYR A 217 19.13 22.84 34.95
N PRO A 218 20.24 22.84 34.20
CA PRO A 218 20.48 23.85 33.18
C PRO A 218 19.43 23.76 32.07
N ASN A 219 19.31 24.84 31.29
CA ASN A 219 18.49 24.91 30.08
C ASN A 219 16.97 24.78 30.29
N LEU A 220 16.44 25.05 31.48
CA LEU A 220 14.99 25.18 31.70
C LEU A 220 14.42 26.30 30.80
N HIS A 221 13.36 26.00 30.03
CA HIS A 221 12.74 26.94 29.10
C HIS A 221 11.38 27.44 29.62
N GLU A 222 10.40 26.54 29.84
CA GLU A 222 9.09 26.90 30.39
C GLU A 222 8.48 25.78 31.24
N VAL A 223 7.80 26.15 32.32
CA VAL A 223 6.89 25.26 33.07
C VAL A 223 5.44 25.64 32.81
N ARG A 224 4.67 24.69 32.26
CA ARG A 224 3.25 24.84 31.89
C ARG A 224 2.38 23.84 32.66
N LEU A 225 1.58 24.35 33.59
CA LEU A 225 0.58 23.59 34.34
C LEU A 225 -0.77 23.65 33.59
N ILE A 226 -1.55 22.56 33.57
CA ILE A 226 -2.84 22.52 32.87
C ILE A 226 -3.99 22.83 33.85
N PRO A 227 -4.72 23.95 33.70
CA PRO A 227 -5.78 24.32 34.66
C PRO A 227 -6.97 23.34 34.65
N THR A 228 -7.18 22.62 33.54
CA THR A 228 -8.19 21.56 33.42
C THR A 228 -7.85 20.30 34.21
N LYS A 229 -6.59 20.12 34.62
CA LYS A 229 -6.03 18.90 35.19
C LYS A 229 -4.80 19.20 36.05
N LYS A 230 -5.02 19.40 37.35
CA LYS A 230 -3.96 19.76 38.30
C LYS A 230 -2.98 18.60 38.60
N ASP A 231 -3.34 17.37 38.20
CA ASP A 231 -2.54 16.16 38.30
C ASP A 231 -1.38 16.07 37.29
N ILE A 232 -1.32 16.99 36.30
CA ILE A 232 -0.34 16.97 35.22
C ILE A 232 0.29 18.34 34.92
N ALA A 233 1.56 18.32 34.52
CA ALA A 233 2.29 19.49 34.02
C ALA A 233 3.24 19.11 32.88
N PHE A 234 3.66 20.11 32.13
CA PHE A 234 4.68 20.02 31.10
C PHE A 234 5.85 20.93 31.45
N VAL A 235 7.07 20.43 31.31
CA VAL A 235 8.30 21.19 31.50
C VAL A 235 9.11 21.11 30.21
N GLU A 236 9.32 22.23 29.54
CA GLU A 236 10.17 22.33 28.36
C GLU A 236 11.58 22.78 28.77
N PHE A 237 12.58 22.05 28.28
CA PHE A 237 13.98 22.43 28.27
C PHE A 237 14.38 22.89 26.86
N ALA A 238 15.48 23.63 26.75
CA ALA A 238 16.07 23.96 25.45
C ALA A 238 16.77 22.76 24.80
N ASP A 239 17.22 21.79 25.61
CA ASP A 239 18.02 20.64 25.19
C ASP A 239 17.46 19.30 25.70
N GLU A 240 17.59 18.25 24.88
CA GLU A 240 17.09 16.90 25.16
C GLU A 240 17.95 16.17 26.21
N GLY A 241 19.26 16.42 26.24
CA GLY A 241 20.15 15.85 27.26
C GLY A 241 19.84 16.38 28.65
N SER A 242 19.63 17.69 28.75
CA SER A 242 19.22 18.39 29.99
C SER A 242 17.87 17.86 30.51
N ALA A 243 16.89 17.67 29.62
CA ALA A 243 15.61 17.04 29.94
C ALA A 243 15.77 15.58 30.42
N GLY A 244 16.68 14.80 29.82
CA GLY A 244 16.99 13.43 30.25
C GLY A 244 17.54 13.37 31.68
N VAL A 245 18.52 14.20 32.02
CA VAL A 245 19.09 14.28 33.36
C VAL A 245 18.03 14.71 34.39
N ALA A 246 17.24 15.74 34.08
CA ALA A 246 16.16 16.21 34.95
C ALA A 246 15.08 15.15 35.17
N LYS A 247 14.70 14.40 34.12
CA LYS A 247 13.80 13.25 34.21
C LYS A 247 14.37 12.22 35.18
N ASP A 248 15.56 11.69 34.93
CA ASP A 248 16.07 10.53 35.66
C ASP A 248 16.36 10.83 37.13
N ALA A 249 16.75 12.07 37.45
CA ALA A 249 17.01 12.49 38.83
C ALA A 249 15.74 12.88 39.62
N LEU A 250 14.66 13.33 38.96
CA LEU A 250 13.39 13.69 39.63
C LEU A 250 12.28 12.61 39.46
N HIS A 251 12.51 11.54 38.70
CA HIS A 251 11.52 10.47 38.52
C HIS A 251 11.27 9.73 39.85
N ASN A 252 10.01 9.57 40.24
CA ASN A 252 9.57 9.07 41.54
C ASN A 252 9.95 9.95 42.75
N TYR A 253 10.38 11.20 42.53
CA TYR A 253 10.60 12.17 43.61
C TYR A 253 9.30 12.43 44.40
N LYS A 254 9.41 12.65 45.71
CA LYS A 254 8.28 12.92 46.60
C LYS A 254 8.23 14.41 46.91
N LEU A 255 7.33 15.16 46.25
CA LEU A 255 7.19 16.60 46.53
C LEU A 255 6.59 16.87 47.91
N ASP A 256 5.55 16.12 48.28
CA ASP A 256 4.74 16.35 49.49
C ASP A 256 4.86 15.17 50.48
N GLY A 257 5.97 14.41 50.41
CA GLY A 257 6.24 13.20 51.21
C GLY A 257 5.40 11.97 50.86
N GLU A 258 4.12 12.15 50.51
CA GLU A 258 3.14 11.10 50.26
C GLU A 258 3.12 10.69 48.78
N ASN A 259 2.90 11.64 47.87
CA ASN A 259 2.79 11.38 46.43
C ASN A 259 4.15 11.44 45.70
N LYS A 260 4.45 10.37 44.95
CA LYS A 260 5.59 10.30 44.02
C LYS A 260 5.22 10.88 42.67
N ILE A 261 5.97 11.85 42.16
CA ILE A 261 5.77 12.37 40.81
C ILE A 261 6.34 11.40 39.76
N LYS A 262 5.60 11.19 38.67
CA LYS A 262 6.04 10.36 37.56
C LYS A 262 6.41 11.24 36.37
N ILE A 263 7.70 11.27 36.03
CA ILE A 263 8.24 12.08 34.94
C ILE A 263 8.55 11.20 33.73
N THR A 264 8.06 11.59 32.56
CA THR A 264 8.19 10.84 31.31
C THR A 264 8.50 11.81 30.18
N PHE A 265 9.15 11.38 29.08
CA PHE A 265 9.26 12.24 27.90
C PHE A 265 7.86 12.53 27.32
N ALA A 266 7.61 13.76 26.89
CA ALA A 266 6.34 14.09 26.24
C ALA A 266 6.24 13.38 24.88
N ARG A 267 5.03 12.93 24.54
CA ARG A 267 4.76 12.28 23.26
C ARG A 267 4.74 13.31 22.13
N LYS A 268 5.34 12.97 21.00
CA LYS A 268 5.43 13.79 19.78
C LYS A 268 4.22 13.60 18.85
#